data_AF-A0A382GJ27-F1
#
_entry.id   AF-A0A382GJ27-F1
#
_cell.length_a   1.000
_cell.length_b   1.000
_cell.length_c   1.000
_cell.angle_alpha   90.00
_cell.angle_beta   90.00
_cell.angle_gamma   90.00
#
_symmetry.space_group_name_H-M   'P 1'
#
loop_
_entity.id
_entity.type
_entity.pdbx_description
1 polymer ?
#
loop_
_entity_poly.entity_id
_entity_poly.type
_entity_poly.pdbx_seq_one_letter_code
_entity_poly.pdbx_strand_id
1 'polypeptide(L)'
;MKADLETIKARMDENPHEYQIVQKQDIEYVLERFEEEYGNSLIGRRFVLDTSYVNISDTLSEFQEKIEPLLTDQDRLRMLAHSNLWSK
;
A
#
# COMPACT_ATOMS: atom_id res chain seq x y z
N MET A 1 -3.02 -0.88 0.64
CA MET A 1 -2.85 0.24 1.59
C MET A 1 -4.21 0.82 1.86
N LYS A 2 -4.47 1.27 3.08
CA LYS A 2 -5.69 1.96 3.49
C LYS A 2 -5.35 3.38 3.93
N ALA A 3 -6.35 4.23 3.86
CA ALA A 3 -6.40 5.52 4.49
C ALA A 3 -7.88 5.86 4.72
N ASP A 4 -8.16 6.66 5.73
CA ASP A 4 -9.51 7.13 5.96
C ASP A 4 -9.95 8.13 4.88
N LEU A 5 -11.27 8.33 4.85
CA LEU A 5 -11.94 9.12 3.84
C LEU A 5 -11.51 10.60 3.85
N GLU A 6 -11.36 11.19 5.04
CA GLU A 6 -10.96 12.59 5.18
C GLU A 6 -9.51 12.82 4.76
N THR A 7 -8.60 11.90 5.11
CA THR A 7 -7.19 11.95 4.69
C THR A 7 -7.06 11.82 3.19
N ILE A 8 -7.85 10.94 2.54
CA ILE A 8 -7.82 10.82 1.08
C ILE A 8 -8.32 12.10 0.41
N LYS A 9 -9.42 12.68 0.89
CA LYS A 9 -9.94 13.96 0.36
C LYS A 9 -8.93 15.09 0.51
N ALA A 10 -8.25 15.19 1.66
CA ALA A 10 -7.20 16.17 1.89
C ALA A 10 -6.04 15.99 0.91
N ARG A 11 -5.58 14.75 0.67
CA ARG A 11 -4.51 14.47 -0.31
C ARG A 11 -4.89 14.86 -1.75
N MET A 12 -6.16 14.66 -2.12
CA MET A 12 -6.68 15.10 -3.42
C MET A 12 -6.66 16.63 -3.58
N ASP A 13 -6.76 17.38 -2.48
CA ASP A 13 -6.62 18.85 -2.47
C ASP A 13 -5.16 19.31 -2.47
N GLU A 14 -4.33 18.69 -1.64
CA GLU A 14 -2.92 19.07 -1.47
C GLU A 14 -2.09 18.80 -2.73
N ASN A 15 -2.39 17.72 -3.44
CA ASN A 15 -1.70 17.33 -4.66
C ASN A 15 -2.70 16.83 -5.72
N PRO A 16 -3.44 17.75 -6.37
CA PRO A 16 -4.48 17.39 -7.32
C PRO A 16 -3.87 16.74 -8.56
N HIS A 17 -4.43 15.60 -8.98
CA HIS A 17 -3.99 14.90 -10.18
C HIS A 17 -4.66 15.53 -11.43
N GLU A 18 -3.87 15.92 -12.43
CA GLU A 18 -4.35 16.64 -13.64
C GLU A 18 -5.54 15.96 -14.34
N TYR A 19 -5.51 14.62 -14.41
CA TYR A 19 -6.55 13.80 -15.04
C TYR A 19 -7.32 12.96 -14.02
N GLN A 20 -7.66 13.54 -12.87
CA GLN A 20 -8.41 12.84 -11.82
C GLN A 20 -9.81 12.40 -12.30
N ILE A 21 -10.02 11.08 -12.41
CA ILE A 21 -11.31 10.50 -12.79
C ILE A 21 -12.25 10.41 -11.58
N VAL A 22 -11.75 9.89 -10.47
CA VAL A 22 -12.52 9.69 -9.23
C VAL A 22 -12.76 11.03 -8.56
N GLN A 23 -14.03 11.40 -8.36
CA GLN A 23 -14.40 12.63 -7.67
C GLN A 23 -14.43 12.43 -6.15
N LYS A 24 -14.24 13.50 -5.39
CA LYS A 24 -14.22 13.43 -3.90
C LYS A 24 -15.49 12.84 -3.30
N GLN A 25 -16.63 13.09 -3.93
CA GLN A 25 -17.93 12.56 -3.51
C GLN A 25 -18.03 11.04 -3.68
N ASP A 26 -17.21 10.46 -4.57
CA ASP A 26 -17.23 9.02 -4.86
C ASP A 26 -16.29 8.22 -3.93
N ILE A 27 -15.46 8.89 -3.12
CA ILE A 27 -14.41 8.25 -2.31
C ILE A 27 -14.99 7.26 -1.30
N GLU A 28 -16.13 7.58 -0.69
CA GLU A 28 -16.81 6.67 0.25
C GLU A 28 -17.20 5.35 -0.44
N TYR A 29 -17.85 5.47 -1.60
CA TYR A 29 -18.26 4.31 -2.39
C TYR A 29 -17.05 3.50 -2.87
N VAL A 30 -15.99 4.16 -3.34
CA VAL A 30 -14.77 3.47 -3.80
C VAL A 30 -14.08 2.72 -2.67
N LEU A 31 -14.04 3.30 -1.46
CA LEU A 31 -13.48 2.65 -0.28
C LEU A 31 -14.29 1.41 0.11
N GLU A 32 -15.62 1.51 0.15
CA GLU A 32 -16.50 0.37 0.44
C GLU A 32 -16.28 -0.77 -0.57
N ARG A 33 -16.29 -0.45 -1.87
CA ARG A 33 -16.01 -1.43 -2.92
C ARG A 33 -14.62 -2.03 -2.81
N PHE A 34 -13.61 -1.22 -2.47
CA PHE A 34 -12.26 -1.74 -2.27
C PHE A 34 -12.20 -2.77 -1.14
N GLU A 35 -12.88 -2.53 -0.01
CA GLU A 35 -12.94 -3.49 1.10
C GLU A 35 -13.64 -4.80 0.71
N GLU A 36 -14.75 -4.71 -0.01
CA GLU A 36 -15.47 -5.85 -0.55
C GLU A 36 -14.57 -6.71 -1.45
N GLU A 37 -13.96 -6.09 -2.47
CA GLU A 37 -13.11 -6.79 -3.43
C GLU A 37 -11.82 -7.29 -2.79
N TYR A 38 -11.27 -6.54 -1.82
CA TYR A 38 -10.16 -7.03 -1.01
C TYR A 38 -10.59 -8.29 -0.27
N GLY A 39 -11.72 -8.31 0.43
CA GLY A 39 -12.24 -9.49 1.11
C GLY A 39 -12.42 -10.69 0.19
N ASN A 40 -13.02 -10.47 -0.98
CA ASN A 40 -13.33 -11.49 -2.00
C ASN A 40 -12.12 -11.96 -2.81
N SER A 41 -10.98 -11.27 -2.72
CA SER A 41 -9.79 -11.60 -3.50
C SER A 41 -9.22 -12.98 -3.17
N LEU A 42 -8.77 -13.70 -4.20
CA LEU A 42 -8.06 -14.98 -4.08
C LEU A 42 -6.58 -14.82 -3.67
N ILE A 43 -6.09 -13.58 -3.53
CA ILE A 43 -4.71 -13.31 -3.14
C ILE A 43 -4.53 -13.66 -1.66
N GLY A 44 -3.88 -14.79 -1.38
CA GLY A 44 -3.69 -15.28 -0.01
C GLY A 44 -2.64 -14.51 0.81
N ARG A 45 -1.49 -14.18 0.22
CA ARG A 45 -0.39 -13.47 0.90
C ARG A 45 -0.59 -11.97 0.81
N ARG A 46 -1.42 -11.44 1.70
CA ARG A 46 -1.82 -10.03 1.73
C ARG A 46 -1.70 -9.46 3.13
N PHE A 47 -1.45 -8.17 3.20
CA PHE A 47 -1.45 -7.40 4.44
C PHE A 47 -1.93 -5.98 4.17
N VAL A 48 -2.29 -5.28 5.24
CA VAL A 48 -2.77 -3.91 5.20
C VAL A 48 -1.73 -3.01 5.86
N LEU A 49 -1.49 -1.86 5.24
CA LEU A 49 -0.81 -0.72 5.83
C LEU A 49 -1.81 0.41 5.88
N ASP A 50 -2.05 0.96 7.07
CA ASP A 50 -2.90 2.14 7.24
C ASP A 50 -2.03 3.39 7.28
N THR A 51 -2.25 4.28 6.32
CA THR A 51 -1.47 5.50 6.16
C THR A 51 -2.22 6.75 6.60
N SER A 52 -3.36 6.63 7.27
CA SER A 52 -4.19 7.79 7.64
C SER A 52 -3.43 8.79 8.52
N TYR A 53 -2.71 8.29 9.52
CA TYR A 53 -2.08 9.10 10.57
C TYR A 53 -0.62 8.75 10.84
N VAL A 54 -0.01 7.98 9.96
CA VAL A 54 1.34 7.41 10.14
C VAL A 54 2.31 8.13 9.21
N ASN A 55 3.51 8.46 9.71
CA ASN A 55 4.53 9.06 8.87
C ASN A 55 5.19 8.02 7.95
N ILE A 56 5.98 8.50 6.98
CA ILE A 56 6.61 7.65 5.96
C ILE A 56 7.56 6.62 6.58
N SER A 57 8.35 7.01 7.59
CA SER A 57 9.35 6.13 8.23
C SER A 57 8.68 4.98 8.97
N ASP A 58 7.62 5.27 9.70
CA ASP A 58 6.88 4.26 10.46
C ASP A 58 6.14 3.30 9.50
N THR A 59 5.53 3.84 8.44
CA THR A 59 4.87 3.02 7.40
C THR A 59 5.88 2.09 6.70
N LEU A 60 7.09 2.57 6.44
CA LEU A 60 8.15 1.77 5.83
C LEU A 60 8.63 0.65 6.77
N SER A 61 8.73 0.95 8.07
CA SER A 61 9.11 -0.04 9.09
C SER A 61 8.04 -1.13 9.21
N GLU A 62 6.76 -0.74 9.27
CA GLU A 62 5.62 -1.68 9.28
C GLU A 62 5.59 -2.55 8.01
N PHE A 63 5.88 -1.96 6.84
CA PHE A 63 5.98 -2.72 5.60
C PHE A 63 7.07 -3.79 5.69
N GLN A 64 8.26 -3.45 6.17
CA GLN A 64 9.37 -4.40 6.31
C GLN A 64 8.99 -5.58 7.20
N GLU A 65 8.36 -5.31 8.34
CA GLU A 65 7.90 -6.35 9.26
C GLU A 65 6.85 -7.27 8.63
N LYS A 66 5.91 -6.71 7.85
CA LYS A 66 4.79 -7.47 7.27
C LYS A 66 5.14 -8.20 5.98
N ILE A 67 6.05 -7.67 5.17
CA ILE A 67 6.47 -8.33 3.92
C ILE A 67 7.39 -9.51 4.20
N GLU A 68 8.25 -9.41 5.22
CA GLU A 68 9.26 -10.41 5.54
C GLU A 68 8.70 -11.84 5.68
N PRO A 69 7.61 -12.11 6.42
CA PRO A 69 7.05 -13.47 6.51
C PRO A 69 6.42 -13.97 5.20
N LEU A 70 6.17 -13.10 4.22
CA LEU A 70 5.53 -13.46 2.95
C LEU A 70 6.51 -13.79 1.82
N LEU A 71 7.80 -13.46 2.00
CA LEU A 71 8.85 -13.74 1.02
C LEU A 71 9.17 -15.24 0.96
N THR A 72 9.20 -15.80 -0.25
CA THR A 72 9.70 -17.16 -0.47
C THR A 72 11.22 -17.23 -0.40
N ASP A 73 11.77 -18.42 -0.23
CA ASP A 73 13.22 -18.64 -0.32
C ASP A 73 13.79 -18.15 -1.65
N GLN A 74 13.04 -18.31 -2.74
CA GLN A 74 13.45 -17.82 -4.06
C GLN A 74 13.52 -16.29 -4.10
N ASP A 75 12.58 -15.59 -3.47
CA ASP A 75 12.60 -14.13 -3.39
C ASP A 75 13.80 -13.64 -2.58
N ARG A 76 14.08 -14.29 -1.45
CA ARG A 76 15.25 -14.01 -0.61
C ARG A 76 16.56 -14.22 -1.35
N LEU A 77 16.67 -15.31 -2.11
CA LEU A 77 17.85 -15.59 -2.94
C LEU A 77 18.06 -14.52 -4.03
N ARG A 78 16.98 -14.06 -4.67
CA ARG A 78 17.05 -12.95 -5.64
C ARG A 78 17.52 -11.65 -4.99
N MET A 79 17.02 -11.32 -3.81
CA MET A 79 17.45 -10.12 -3.07
C MET A 79 18.94 -10.18 -2.73
N LEU A 80 19.43 -11.33 -2.25
CA LEU A 80 20.85 -11.53 -1.97
C LEU A 80 21.72 -11.42 -3.22
N ALA A 81 21.30 -12.03 -4.33
CA ALA A 81 22.01 -11.94 -5.60
C ALA A 81 22.11 -10.48 -6.09
N HIS A 82 21.01 -9.72 -6.00
CA HIS A 82 20.99 -8.32 -6.39
C HIS A 82 21.82 -7.42 -5.47
N SER A 83 21.74 -7.62 -4.14
CA SER A 83 22.58 -6.89 -3.18
C SER A 83 24.07 -7.09 -3.47
N ASN A 84 24.47 -8.34 -3.76
CA ASN A 84 25.86 -8.68 -4.06
C ASN A 84 26.37 -8.11 -5.38
N LEU A 85 25.48 -7.80 -6.33
CA LEU A 85 25.83 -7.16 -7.60
C LEU A 85 26.13 -5.66 -7.44
N TRP A 86 25.49 -4.98 -6.49
CA TRP A 86 25.65 -3.55 -6.24
C TRP A 86 26.66 -3.22 -5.13
N SER A 87 27.10 -4.23 -4.36
CA SER A 87 28.16 -4.11 -3.35
C SER A 87 29.57 -4.38 -3.90
N LYS A 88 29.74 -4.51 -5.23
CA LYS A 88 31.02 -4.58 -5.93
C LYS A 88 31.28 -3.28 -6.67
#